data_AF-A0A0M4EAP5-F1
#
_entry.id   AF-A0A0M4EAP5-F1
#
_cell.length_a   1.000
_cell.length_b   1.000
_cell.length_c   1.000
_cell.angle_alpha   90.00
_cell.angle_beta   90.00
_cell.angle_gamma   90.00
#
_symmetry.space_group_name_H-M   'P 1'
#
loop_
_entity.id
_entity.type
_entity.pdbx_description
1 polymer ?
#
loop_
_entity_poly.entity_id
_entity_poly.type
_entity_poly.pdbx_seq_one_letter_code
_entity_poly.pdbx_strand_id
1 'polypeptide(L)'
;EMENATVADNNVGQSAKISTIAVLDLECSNFPSENNNRVSITELCIYAFDSSILKDNGHLEVPELDDFVAPLTSKLPTTPRVLHKLNLLFRPSMLIWPDAERITGLSNFLLERESRLDENAAQMIINFLKHLPAPVCLVAHNGWGFDFPIVKQAFDKIGMQLPDSVLCVDSLRAFLEIDDKRKLTLSNTKVALEVELNDNTEQLLCKPIDWQTLNETTPKRPTLPREEAYLKRKQLADGDYDTSDETPSKRTSSTRELRSRRQLFSGLKCAQTKRYPPKGLYQLGNLFSSKFSQPASNAHQAEADVVMLTKLIQHYGVDFLAFAEEQNIPFAEIIPVG
;
A
#
# COMPACT_ATOMS: atom_id res chain seq x y z
N GLU A 1 6.05 -26.33 -46.94
CA GLU A 1 5.06 -26.35 -45.85
C GLU A 1 5.62 -25.54 -44.70
N MET A 2 4.92 -24.46 -44.37
CA MET A 2 5.17 -23.62 -43.19
C MET A 2 4.53 -24.28 -41.98
N GLU A 3 5.16 -24.15 -40.81
CA GLU A 3 4.58 -24.02 -39.45
C GLU A 3 5.63 -24.44 -38.43
N ASN A 4 5.81 -23.80 -37.28
CA ASN A 4 5.44 -22.48 -36.80
C ASN A 4 6.38 -22.26 -35.61
N ALA A 5 7.21 -21.22 -35.65
CA ALA A 5 8.07 -20.86 -34.53
C ALA A 5 7.18 -20.27 -33.43
N THR A 6 7.10 -20.94 -32.29
CA THR A 6 6.45 -20.41 -31.09
C THR A 6 7.21 -19.18 -30.61
N VAL A 7 6.61 -18.03 -30.82
CA VAL A 7 7.01 -16.74 -30.25
C VAL A 7 6.89 -16.86 -28.73
N ALA A 8 8.03 -16.78 -28.05
CA ALA A 8 8.06 -16.58 -26.61
C ALA A 8 7.48 -15.19 -26.31
N ASP A 9 6.29 -15.17 -25.70
CA ASP A 9 5.71 -13.97 -25.14
C ASP A 9 6.62 -13.44 -24.03
N ASN A 10 7.38 -12.39 -24.35
CA ASN A 10 8.06 -11.55 -23.37
C ASN A 10 7.02 -10.71 -22.63
N ASN A 11 6.25 -11.35 -21.76
CA ASN A 11 5.36 -10.67 -20.83
C ASN A 11 6.21 -10.14 -19.67
N VAL A 12 6.83 -8.98 -19.87
CA VAL A 12 7.40 -8.18 -18.76
C VAL A 12 6.23 -7.85 -17.85
N GLY A 13 6.11 -8.60 -16.76
CA GLY A 13 4.93 -8.65 -15.88
C GLY A 13 4.41 -7.27 -15.53
N GLN A 14 3.30 -6.88 -16.15
CA GLN A 14 2.50 -5.78 -15.64
C GLN A 14 1.91 -6.24 -14.33
N SER A 15 2.44 -5.76 -13.20
CA SER A 15 1.83 -6.09 -11.91
C SER A 15 0.37 -5.63 -11.90
N ALA A 16 -0.49 -6.49 -11.35
CA ALA A 16 -1.93 -6.34 -11.41
C ALA A 16 -2.37 -5.02 -10.75
N LYS A 17 -3.18 -4.25 -11.48
CA LYS A 17 -3.83 -3.06 -10.95
C LYS A 17 -4.84 -3.47 -9.88
N ILE A 18 -4.66 -3.00 -8.65
CA ILE A 18 -5.54 -3.35 -7.53
C ILE A 18 -6.80 -2.47 -7.58
N SER A 19 -7.97 -3.08 -7.53
CA SER A 19 -9.25 -2.34 -7.50
C SER A 19 -9.71 -2.07 -6.06
N THR A 20 -9.59 -3.06 -5.18
CA THR A 20 -10.04 -2.96 -3.77
C THR A 20 -8.91 -3.28 -2.81
N ILE A 21 -8.75 -2.44 -1.79
CA ILE A 21 -7.92 -2.71 -0.62
C ILE A 21 -8.82 -3.25 0.48
N ALA A 22 -8.50 -4.44 0.99
CA ALA A 22 -9.22 -5.10 2.08
C ALA A 22 -8.28 -5.27 3.28
N VAL A 23 -8.37 -4.36 4.24
CA VAL A 23 -7.55 -4.33 5.45
C VAL A 23 -8.07 -5.39 6.42
N LEU A 24 -7.21 -6.32 6.83
CA LEU A 24 -7.49 -7.47 7.68
C LEU A 24 -6.69 -7.35 8.98
N ASP A 25 -7.32 -7.72 10.09
CA ASP A 25 -6.66 -7.97 11.36
C ASP A 25 -7.35 -9.14 12.08
N LEU A 26 -6.58 -9.86 12.91
CA LEU A 26 -7.03 -11.02 13.66
C LEU A 26 -6.64 -10.91 15.13
N GLU A 27 -7.60 -11.22 16.01
CA GLU A 27 -7.28 -11.66 17.35
C GLU A 27 -7.24 -13.19 17.41
N CYS A 28 -6.29 -13.70 18.19
CA CYS A 28 -5.99 -15.12 18.26
C CYS A 28 -5.93 -15.64 19.70
N SER A 29 -6.18 -16.93 19.86
CA SER A 29 -6.14 -17.59 21.17
C SER A 29 -4.74 -17.62 21.80
N ASN A 30 -3.68 -17.51 20.99
CA ASN A 30 -2.28 -17.41 21.43
C ASN A 30 -1.38 -16.95 20.25
N PHE A 31 -0.10 -16.67 20.50
CA PHE A 31 0.93 -16.51 19.48
C PHE A 31 1.39 -17.87 18.92
N PRO A 32 1.46 -18.05 17.59
CA PRO A 32 1.88 -19.32 16.97
C PRO A 32 3.25 -19.82 17.46
N SER A 33 4.20 -18.91 17.64
CA SER A 33 5.58 -19.21 18.09
C SER A 33 5.65 -19.81 19.50
N GLU A 34 4.63 -19.61 20.32
CA GLU A 34 4.64 -19.99 21.74
C GLU A 34 3.96 -21.34 21.99
N ASN A 35 3.34 -21.94 20.98
CA ASN A 35 2.50 -23.12 21.17
C ASN A 35 2.52 -24.12 20.01
N ASN A 36 3.72 -24.46 19.53
CA ASN A 36 3.91 -25.41 18.42
C ASN A 36 3.00 -25.09 17.23
N ASN A 37 2.86 -23.80 16.88
CA ASN A 37 2.05 -23.31 15.76
C ASN A 37 0.53 -23.64 15.86
N ARG A 38 0.07 -23.98 17.07
CA ARG A 38 -1.36 -24.18 17.36
C ARG A 38 -1.99 -22.86 17.80
N VAL A 39 -2.81 -22.32 16.91
CA VAL A 39 -3.56 -21.09 17.10
C VAL A 39 -4.99 -21.26 16.60
N SER A 40 -5.94 -20.57 17.24
CA SER A 40 -7.32 -20.40 16.75
C SER A 40 -7.63 -18.92 16.65
N ILE A 41 -8.32 -18.51 15.59
CA ILE A 41 -8.84 -17.14 15.45
C ILE A 41 -10.00 -16.97 16.44
N THR A 42 -10.03 -15.85 17.14
CA THR A 42 -11.08 -15.46 18.10
C THR A 42 -11.88 -14.24 17.64
N GLU A 43 -11.25 -13.33 16.89
CA GLU A 43 -11.90 -12.21 16.21
C GLU A 43 -11.24 -12.01 14.84
N LEU A 44 -12.03 -11.68 13.82
CA LEU A 44 -11.56 -11.34 12.48
C LEU A 44 -12.30 -10.12 11.98
N CYS A 45 -11.56 -9.09 11.59
CA CYS A 45 -12.13 -7.88 11.02
C CYS A 45 -11.57 -7.60 9.63
N ILE A 46 -12.44 -7.22 8.69
CA ILE A 46 -12.07 -6.76 7.35
C ILE A 46 -12.75 -5.43 7.05
N TYR A 47 -11.96 -4.42 6.69
CA TYR A 47 -12.43 -3.16 6.11
C TYR A 47 -12.01 -3.09 4.64
N ALA A 48 -12.97 -2.98 3.73
CA ALA A 48 -12.69 -2.92 2.30
C ALA A 48 -13.17 -1.62 1.64
N PHE A 49 -12.27 -0.97 0.90
CA PHE A 49 -12.52 0.28 0.18
C PHE A 49 -11.80 0.34 -1.16
N ASP A 50 -12.28 1.20 -2.05
CA ASP A 50 -11.74 1.36 -3.41
C ASP A 50 -10.33 1.96 -3.40
N SER A 51 -9.43 1.43 -4.22
CA SER A 51 -8.02 1.84 -4.27
C SER A 51 -7.82 3.27 -4.81
N SER A 52 -8.80 3.83 -5.52
CA SER A 52 -8.76 5.22 -6.02
C SER A 52 -8.61 6.25 -4.90
N ILE A 53 -9.14 5.95 -3.70
CA ILE A 53 -9.03 6.82 -2.52
C ILE A 53 -7.57 7.13 -2.17
N LEU A 54 -6.64 6.21 -2.48
CA LEU A 54 -5.23 6.40 -2.19
C LEU A 54 -4.51 7.29 -3.22
N LYS A 55 -5.09 7.48 -4.41
CA LYS A 55 -4.53 8.31 -5.49
C LYS A 55 -4.81 9.79 -5.28
N ASP A 56 -5.96 10.10 -4.70
CA ASP A 56 -6.41 11.48 -4.49
C ASP A 56 -5.68 12.18 -3.33
N ASN A 57 -5.02 11.41 -2.45
CA ASN A 57 -4.22 11.92 -1.33
C ASN A 57 -2.85 12.52 -1.75
N GLY A 58 -2.63 12.74 -3.06
CA GLY A 58 -1.41 13.34 -3.62
C GLY A 58 -1.15 14.80 -3.23
N HIS A 59 -2.07 15.45 -2.50
CA HIS A 59 -1.86 16.77 -1.89
C HIS A 59 -1.68 16.64 -0.37
N LEU A 60 -0.63 15.94 0.07
CA LEU A 60 0.00 16.35 1.32
C LEU A 60 0.68 17.69 0.98
N GLU A 61 0.07 18.78 1.45
CA GLU A 61 0.65 20.12 1.42
C GLU A 61 2.11 20.00 1.87
N VAL A 62 3.03 20.40 0.99
CA VAL A 62 4.43 20.54 1.33
C VAL A 62 4.47 21.50 2.52
N PRO A 63 5.05 21.13 3.67
CA PRO A 63 5.17 22.06 4.79
C PRO A 63 5.87 23.31 4.27
N GLU A 64 5.26 24.48 4.47
CA GLU A 64 5.91 25.75 4.20
C GLU A 64 7.25 25.78 4.98
N LEU A 65 8.27 26.39 4.37
CA LEU A 65 9.67 26.35 4.80
C LEU A 65 9.96 26.88 6.23
N ASP A 66 8.95 27.30 6.98
CA ASP A 66 9.07 27.86 8.34
C ASP A 66 8.97 26.81 9.47
N ASP A 67 8.60 25.55 9.20
CA ASP A 67 8.34 24.53 10.23
C ASP A 67 9.55 23.66 10.66
N PHE A 68 10.76 24.22 10.70
CA PHE A 68 11.98 23.46 11.04
C PHE A 68 12.13 23.04 12.51
N VAL A 69 11.13 23.25 13.39
CA VAL A 69 11.25 22.98 14.83
C VAL A 69 10.09 22.14 15.42
N ALA A 70 9.01 21.86 14.68
CA ALA A 70 7.94 20.97 15.15
C ALA A 70 8.05 19.58 14.49
N PRO A 71 7.76 18.47 15.19
CA PRO A 71 7.63 17.17 14.53
C PRO A 71 6.57 17.29 13.43
N LEU A 72 6.86 16.80 12.22
CA LEU A 72 5.87 16.70 11.13
C LEU A 72 4.67 15.85 11.62
N THR A 73 3.68 16.50 12.21
CA THR A 73 2.44 15.86 12.65
C THR A 73 1.49 15.88 11.47
N SER A 74 1.18 14.70 10.95
CA SER A 74 0.23 14.62 9.86
C SER A 74 -1.19 14.67 10.38
N LYS A 75 -2.06 15.43 9.71
CA LYS A 75 -3.49 15.44 10.02
C LYS A 75 -4.06 14.03 9.86
N LEU A 76 -4.84 13.58 10.83
CA LEU A 76 -5.48 12.27 10.77
C LEU A 76 -6.42 12.17 9.54
N PRO A 77 -6.23 11.19 8.64
CA PRO A 77 -7.10 11.02 7.48
C PRO A 77 -8.55 10.77 7.88
N THR A 78 -9.50 11.24 7.08
CA THR A 78 -10.93 10.93 7.29
C THR A 78 -11.24 9.51 6.83
N THR A 79 -12.17 8.84 7.50
CA THR A 79 -12.53 7.46 7.13
C THR A 79 -13.28 7.49 5.80
N PRO A 80 -12.97 6.58 4.85
CA PRO A 80 -13.73 6.46 3.61
C PRO A 80 -15.22 6.33 3.89
N ARG A 81 -16.05 7.13 3.20
CA ARG A 81 -17.51 7.05 3.35
C ARG A 81 -18.07 5.77 2.71
N VAL A 82 -17.48 5.37 1.59
CA VAL A 82 -17.77 4.10 0.89
C VAL A 82 -16.79 3.08 1.43
N LEU A 83 -17.28 2.23 2.34
CA LEU A 83 -16.49 1.27 3.10
C LEU A 83 -17.36 0.07 3.42
N HIS A 84 -16.91 -1.12 3.05
CA HIS A 84 -17.50 -2.38 3.47
C HIS A 84 -16.80 -2.87 4.74
N LYS A 85 -17.55 -3.40 5.70
CA LYS A 85 -17.02 -3.93 6.95
C LYS A 85 -17.56 -5.33 7.20
N LEU A 86 -16.69 -6.22 7.66
CA LEU A 86 -17.05 -7.53 8.20
C LEU A 86 -16.29 -7.68 9.51
N ASN A 87 -16.99 -7.87 10.63
CA ASN A 87 -16.39 -8.24 11.90
C ASN A 87 -17.07 -9.51 12.42
N LEU A 88 -16.28 -10.53 12.75
CA LEU A 88 -16.76 -11.84 13.17
C LEU A 88 -15.99 -12.29 14.41
N LEU A 89 -16.73 -12.76 15.42
CA LEU A 89 -16.15 -13.43 16.58
C LEU A 89 -16.27 -14.94 16.42
N PHE A 90 -15.28 -15.67 16.93
CA PHE A 90 -15.23 -17.11 16.85
C PHE A 90 -14.93 -17.73 18.20
N ARG A 91 -15.65 -18.80 18.52
CA ARG A 91 -15.27 -19.68 19.62
C ARG A 91 -14.02 -20.45 19.24
N PRO A 92 -12.90 -20.28 19.96
CA PRO A 92 -11.65 -20.96 19.63
C PRO A 92 -11.75 -22.47 19.88
N SER A 93 -10.92 -23.24 19.17
CA SER A 93 -10.84 -24.70 19.37
C SER A 93 -10.03 -25.11 20.61
N MET A 94 -9.41 -24.12 21.27
CA MET A 94 -8.57 -24.28 22.45
C MET A 94 -8.79 -23.14 23.44
N LEU A 95 -8.26 -23.31 24.65
CA LEU A 95 -8.26 -22.24 25.64
C LEU A 95 -7.43 -21.06 25.15
N ILE A 96 -7.97 -19.86 25.35
CA ILE A 96 -7.27 -18.61 25.13
C ILE A 96 -6.21 -18.51 26.22
N TRP A 97 -4.99 -18.20 25.81
CA TRP A 97 -3.88 -18.05 26.74
C TRP A 97 -4.07 -16.81 27.61
N PRO A 98 -3.63 -16.83 28.89
CA PRO A 98 -3.85 -15.69 29.80
C PRO A 98 -3.35 -14.35 29.26
N ASP A 99 -2.23 -14.35 28.54
CA ASP A 99 -1.70 -13.13 27.93
C ASP A 99 -2.55 -12.65 26.74
N ALA A 100 -3.04 -13.56 25.90
CA ALA A 100 -3.96 -13.21 24.82
C ALA A 100 -5.30 -12.69 25.37
N GLU A 101 -5.86 -13.32 26.40
CA GLU A 101 -7.08 -12.85 27.06
C GLU A 101 -6.89 -11.48 27.71
N ARG A 102 -5.74 -11.25 28.38
CA ARG A 102 -5.41 -9.96 28.99
C ARG A 102 -5.28 -8.84 27.97
N ILE A 103 -4.72 -9.15 26.80
CA ILE A 103 -4.43 -8.17 25.75
C ILE A 103 -5.70 -7.84 24.95
N THR A 104 -6.44 -8.87 24.53
CA THR A 104 -7.62 -8.73 23.65
C THR A 104 -8.91 -8.46 24.42
N GLY A 105 -8.95 -8.83 25.71
CA GLY A 105 -10.18 -8.86 26.50
C GLY A 105 -11.13 -10.00 26.12
N LEU A 106 -10.75 -10.89 25.19
CA LEU A 106 -11.56 -12.04 24.79
C LEU A 106 -11.24 -13.25 25.64
N SER A 107 -12.28 -13.88 26.18
CA SER A 107 -12.17 -15.09 26.99
C SER A 107 -13.01 -16.22 26.39
N ASN A 108 -12.68 -17.47 26.75
CA ASN A 108 -13.49 -18.62 26.36
C ASN A 108 -14.94 -18.50 26.86
N PHE A 109 -15.16 -17.83 28.00
CA PHE A 109 -16.50 -17.60 28.55
C PHE A 109 -17.31 -16.61 27.71
N LEU A 110 -16.68 -15.51 27.27
CA LEU A 110 -17.34 -14.52 26.41
C LEU A 110 -17.71 -15.13 25.05
N LEU A 111 -16.86 -16.00 24.52
CA LEU A 111 -17.00 -16.61 23.21
C LEU A 111 -17.71 -17.98 23.24
N GLU A 112 -18.24 -18.42 24.38
CA GLU A 112 -18.80 -19.77 24.54
C GLU A 112 -19.99 -20.03 23.61
N ARG A 113 -20.80 -18.99 23.36
CA ARG A 113 -22.00 -19.06 22.53
C ARG A 113 -21.74 -18.78 21.05
N GLU A 114 -20.54 -18.34 20.71
CA GLU A 114 -20.16 -18.06 19.34
C GLU A 114 -19.91 -19.35 18.55
N SER A 115 -20.08 -19.24 17.24
CA SER A 115 -19.76 -20.34 16.33
C SER A 115 -18.25 -20.48 16.18
N ARG A 116 -17.77 -21.66 15.80
CA ARG A 116 -16.38 -21.80 15.35
C ARG A 116 -16.25 -21.16 13.97
N LEU A 117 -15.02 -20.97 13.51
CA LEU A 117 -14.78 -20.76 12.09
C LEU A 117 -15.10 -22.07 11.37
N ASP A 118 -16.32 -22.16 10.86
CA ASP A 118 -16.91 -23.30 10.15
C ASP A 118 -17.15 -22.96 8.67
N GLU A 119 -17.77 -23.88 7.91
CA GLU A 119 -18.02 -23.66 6.49
C GLU A 119 -18.93 -22.46 6.23
N ASN A 120 -19.88 -22.17 7.12
CA ASN A 120 -20.79 -21.04 6.96
C ASN A 120 -20.06 -19.70 7.17
N ALA A 121 -19.25 -19.59 8.22
CA ALA A 121 -18.40 -18.42 8.45
C ALA A 121 -17.41 -18.19 7.30
N ALA A 122 -16.75 -19.26 6.84
CA ALA A 122 -15.82 -19.19 5.72
C ALA A 122 -16.53 -18.79 4.41
N GLN A 123 -17.72 -19.31 4.15
CA GLN A 123 -18.53 -18.91 2.99
C GLN A 123 -18.94 -17.44 3.07
N MET A 124 -19.21 -16.91 4.25
CA MET A 124 -19.49 -15.48 4.46
C MET A 124 -18.29 -14.62 4.07
N ILE A 125 -17.08 -14.98 4.52
CA ILE A 125 -15.83 -14.28 4.15
C ILE A 125 -15.59 -14.35 2.64
N ILE A 126 -15.75 -15.53 2.03
CA ILE A 126 -15.60 -15.71 0.58
C ILE A 126 -16.60 -14.85 -0.19
N ASN A 127 -17.87 -14.85 0.21
CA ASN A 127 -18.91 -14.06 -0.45
C ASN A 127 -18.69 -12.55 -0.27
N PHE A 128 -18.21 -12.13 0.91
CA PHE A 128 -17.80 -10.76 1.15
C PHE A 128 -16.71 -10.34 0.16
N LEU A 129 -15.65 -11.14 0.01
CA LEU A 129 -14.56 -10.83 -0.93
C LEU A 129 -15.01 -10.88 -2.40
N LYS A 130 -15.88 -11.83 -2.78
CA LYS A 130 -16.44 -11.91 -4.15
C LYS A 130 -17.37 -10.75 -4.50
N HIS A 131 -17.99 -10.11 -3.50
CA HIS A 131 -18.84 -8.96 -3.70
C HIS A 131 -18.03 -7.68 -4.04
N LEU A 132 -16.76 -7.63 -3.66
CA LEU A 132 -15.89 -6.49 -3.88
C LEU A 132 -15.36 -6.43 -5.33
N PRO A 133 -15.09 -5.23 -5.88
CA PRO A 133 -14.42 -5.09 -7.17
C PRO A 133 -13.04 -5.76 -7.19
N ALA A 134 -12.86 -6.75 -8.06
CA ALA A 134 -11.59 -7.45 -8.25
C ALA A 134 -10.59 -6.64 -9.11
N PRO A 135 -9.27 -6.86 -8.97
CA PRO A 135 -8.61 -7.68 -7.96
C PRO A 135 -8.70 -7.08 -6.56
N VAL A 136 -8.91 -7.94 -5.55
CA VAL A 136 -8.93 -7.57 -4.13
C VAL A 136 -7.56 -7.86 -3.53
N CYS A 137 -6.96 -6.88 -2.86
CA CYS A 137 -5.70 -7.07 -2.14
C CYS A 137 -5.94 -7.01 -0.63
N LEU A 138 -5.74 -8.14 0.05
CA LEU A 138 -5.72 -8.22 1.50
C LEU A 138 -4.47 -7.52 2.05
N VAL A 139 -4.66 -6.67 3.05
CA VAL A 139 -3.57 -5.95 3.72
C VAL A 139 -3.65 -6.22 5.21
N ALA A 140 -2.59 -6.75 5.79
CA ALA A 140 -2.47 -6.92 7.24
C ALA A 140 -1.11 -6.40 7.73
N HIS A 141 -0.98 -6.12 9.02
CA HIS A 141 0.25 -5.61 9.60
C HIS A 141 1.10 -6.76 10.15
N ASN A 142 2.26 -7.01 9.54
CA ASN A 142 3.00 -8.28 9.71
C ASN A 142 2.24 -9.49 9.13
N GLY A 143 1.39 -9.25 8.13
CA GLY A 143 0.47 -10.24 7.58
C GLY A 143 1.13 -11.49 6.99
N TRP A 144 2.30 -11.35 6.33
CA TRP A 144 2.99 -12.53 5.78
C TRP A 144 3.55 -13.44 6.87
N GLY A 145 3.88 -12.89 8.03
CA GLY A 145 4.41 -13.63 9.17
C GLY A 145 3.36 -14.07 10.19
N PHE A 146 2.11 -13.59 10.06
CA PHE A 146 1.07 -13.76 11.07
C PHE A 146 -0.30 -14.05 10.45
N ASP A 147 -1.05 -13.02 10.03
CA ASP A 147 -2.47 -13.15 9.68
C ASP A 147 -2.73 -14.11 8.53
N PHE A 148 -2.00 -13.97 7.41
CA PHE A 148 -2.30 -14.74 6.20
C PHE A 148 -2.02 -16.24 6.40
N PRO A 149 -0.87 -16.66 6.97
CA PRO A 149 -0.65 -18.06 7.31
C PRO A 149 -1.72 -18.66 8.24
N ILE A 150 -2.25 -17.87 9.19
CA ILE A 150 -3.27 -18.32 10.15
C ILE A 150 -4.62 -18.53 9.44
N VAL A 151 -5.05 -17.55 8.63
CA VAL A 151 -6.27 -17.67 7.82
C VAL A 151 -6.14 -18.86 6.86
N LYS A 152 -4.99 -19.02 6.21
CA LYS A 152 -4.74 -20.13 5.28
C LYS A 152 -4.89 -21.48 6.00
N GLN A 153 -4.25 -21.64 7.16
CA GLN A 153 -4.37 -22.86 7.97
C GLN A 153 -5.82 -23.12 8.40
N ALA A 154 -6.56 -22.09 8.82
CA ALA A 154 -7.94 -22.22 9.26
C ALA A 154 -8.88 -22.66 8.12
N PHE A 155 -8.73 -22.09 6.93
CA PHE A 155 -9.50 -22.45 5.74
C PHE A 155 -9.14 -23.85 5.22
N ASP A 156 -7.85 -24.20 5.19
CA ASP A 156 -7.41 -25.52 4.75
C ASP A 156 -7.95 -26.64 5.66
N LYS A 157 -8.07 -26.40 6.98
CA LYS A 157 -8.65 -27.35 7.97
C LYS A 157 -10.10 -27.70 7.70
N ILE A 158 -10.88 -26.80 7.10
CA ILE A 158 -12.29 -27.01 6.75
C ILE A 158 -12.49 -27.31 5.26
N GLY A 159 -11.41 -27.50 4.50
CA GLY A 159 -11.47 -27.82 3.07
C GLY A 159 -11.98 -26.67 2.19
N MET A 160 -11.87 -25.42 2.64
CA MET A 160 -12.26 -24.24 1.88
C MET A 160 -11.04 -23.41 1.47
N GLN A 161 -11.20 -22.57 0.45
CA GLN A 161 -10.14 -21.69 -0.04
C GLN A 161 -10.72 -20.32 -0.40
N LEU A 162 -9.91 -19.27 -0.24
CA LEU A 162 -10.25 -17.94 -0.75
C LEU A 162 -10.18 -17.94 -2.30
N PRO A 163 -10.89 -17.02 -2.98
CA PRO A 163 -10.83 -16.92 -4.44
C PRO A 163 -9.40 -16.68 -4.95
N ASP A 164 -9.03 -17.30 -6.08
CA ASP A 164 -7.69 -17.16 -6.70
C ASP A 164 -7.34 -15.71 -7.09
N SER A 165 -8.36 -14.86 -7.26
CA SER A 165 -8.20 -13.43 -7.56
C SER A 165 -7.77 -12.59 -6.35
N VAL A 166 -7.74 -13.18 -5.15
CA VAL A 166 -7.32 -12.48 -3.93
C VAL A 166 -5.81 -12.43 -3.84
N LEU A 167 -5.29 -11.21 -3.82
CA LEU A 167 -3.89 -10.90 -3.60
C LEU A 167 -3.68 -10.54 -2.12
N CYS A 168 -2.44 -10.53 -1.65
CA CYS A 168 -2.13 -10.06 -0.30
C CYS A 168 -0.78 -9.34 -0.23
N VAL A 169 -0.67 -8.39 0.69
CA VAL A 169 0.55 -7.61 0.95
C VAL A 169 0.69 -7.29 2.43
N ASP A 170 1.94 -7.23 2.90
CA ASP A 170 2.27 -6.87 4.27
C ASP A 170 2.53 -5.37 4.42
N SER A 171 1.70 -4.71 5.24
CA SER A 171 1.82 -3.27 5.49
C SER A 171 3.05 -2.89 6.33
N LEU A 172 3.52 -3.77 7.23
CA LEU A 172 4.74 -3.52 8.00
C LEU A 172 5.91 -3.34 7.04
N ARG A 173 6.00 -4.23 6.05
CA ARG A 173 7.05 -4.14 5.04
C ARG A 173 6.86 -2.92 4.13
N ALA A 174 5.63 -2.63 3.74
CA ALA A 174 5.33 -1.43 2.94
C ALA A 174 5.84 -0.16 3.63
N PHE A 175 5.48 0.05 4.90
CA PHE A 175 5.86 1.26 5.64
C PHE A 175 7.38 1.40 5.80
N LEU A 176 8.08 0.29 6.05
CA LEU A 176 9.54 0.28 6.13
C LEU A 176 10.19 0.72 4.81
N GLU A 177 9.81 0.08 3.70
CA GLU A 177 10.44 0.36 2.41
C GLU A 177 10.09 1.77 1.93
N ILE A 178 8.85 2.24 2.14
CA ILE A 178 8.44 3.60 1.76
C ILE A 178 9.20 4.65 2.58
N ASP A 179 9.29 4.51 3.90
CA ASP A 179 9.99 5.48 4.74
C ASP A 179 11.49 5.52 4.45
N ASP A 180 12.12 4.37 4.13
CA ASP A 180 13.52 4.33 3.73
C ASP A 180 13.76 5.01 2.37
N LYS A 181 12.87 4.80 1.39
CA LYS A 181 12.95 5.52 0.10
C LYS A 181 12.75 7.03 0.29
N ARG A 182 11.79 7.44 1.11
CA ARG A 182 11.57 8.87 1.45
C ARG A 182 12.81 9.49 2.10
N LYS A 183 13.45 8.80 3.05
CA LYS A 183 14.70 9.26 3.68
C LYS A 183 15.86 9.38 2.69
N LEU A 184 16.02 8.42 1.79
CA LEU A 184 17.05 8.45 0.75
C LEU A 184 16.84 9.63 -0.22
N THR A 185 15.59 9.91 -0.60
CA THR A 185 15.28 11.09 -1.41
C THR A 185 15.64 12.37 -0.67
N LEU A 186 15.23 12.49 0.61
CA LEU A 186 15.56 13.65 1.46
C LEU A 186 17.07 13.84 1.63
N SER A 187 17.85 12.77 1.85
CA SER A 187 19.31 12.87 1.97
C SER A 187 19.95 13.30 0.66
N ASN A 188 19.50 12.77 -0.48
CA ASN A 188 20.03 13.14 -1.79
C ASN A 188 19.70 14.59 -2.14
N THR A 189 18.50 15.07 -1.78
CA THR A 189 18.12 16.48 -1.95
C THR A 189 18.94 17.40 -1.06
N LYS A 190 19.18 17.04 0.21
CA LYS A 190 20.04 17.82 1.11
C LYS A 190 21.48 17.90 0.58
N VAL A 191 22.04 16.77 0.14
CA VAL A 191 23.38 16.75 -0.47
C VAL A 191 23.44 17.59 -1.74
N ALA A 192 22.41 17.54 -2.61
CA ALA A 192 22.36 18.38 -3.80
C ALA A 192 22.30 19.88 -3.46
N LEU A 193 21.50 20.27 -2.47
CA LEU A 193 21.43 21.66 -1.98
C LEU A 193 22.75 22.11 -1.34
N GLU A 194 23.40 21.26 -0.55
CA GLU A 194 24.71 21.55 0.06
C GLU A 194 25.84 21.68 -0.98
N VAL A 195 25.78 20.90 -2.08
CA VAL A 195 26.71 21.03 -3.21
C VAL A 195 26.46 22.35 -3.97
N GLU A 196 25.20 22.75 -4.18
CA GLU A 196 24.86 24.03 -4.81
C GLU A 196 25.22 25.25 -3.94
N LEU A 197 25.20 25.11 -2.60
CA LEU A 197 25.61 26.14 -1.64
C LEU A 197 27.13 26.30 -1.59
N ASN A 198 27.90 25.22 -1.74
CA ASN A 198 29.36 25.26 -1.71
C ASN A 198 29.99 25.79 -3.01
N ASP A 199 29.31 25.70 -4.15
CA ASP A 199 29.76 26.29 -5.43
C ASP A 199 29.48 27.81 -5.54
N ASN A 200 28.79 28.41 -4.56
CA ASN A 200 28.42 29.84 -4.60
C ASN A 200 29.06 30.70 -3.48
N THR A 201 29.97 30.15 -2.67
CA THR A 201 30.74 30.92 -1.69
C THR A 201 32.03 31.47 -2.27
N GLU A 202 31.94 32.37 -3.25
CA GLU A 202 32.88 33.49 -3.38
C GLU A 202 32.25 34.65 -4.18
N GLN A 203 31.87 35.68 -3.44
CA GLN A 203 31.52 37.05 -3.85
C GLN A 203 30.26 37.24 -4.72
N LEU A 204 29.18 37.77 -4.13
CA LEU A 204 28.37 38.82 -4.78
C LEU A 204 27.51 39.60 -3.77
N LEU A 205 27.94 40.82 -3.47
CA LEU A 205 27.02 41.87 -3.04
C LEU A 205 25.94 42.04 -4.11
N CYS A 206 24.68 42.07 -3.66
CA CYS A 206 23.49 42.29 -4.50
C CYS A 206 23.67 43.48 -5.45
N LYS A 207 23.86 43.19 -6.74
CA LYS A 207 23.51 44.10 -7.83
C LYS A 207 22.18 43.63 -8.43
N PRO A 208 21.24 44.53 -8.72
CA PRO A 208 19.94 44.16 -9.28
C PRO A 208 20.13 43.46 -10.63
N ILE A 209 19.47 42.31 -10.78
CA ILE A 209 19.48 41.49 -11.99
C ILE A 209 18.62 42.18 -13.05
N ASP A 210 19.24 42.54 -14.18
CA ASP A 210 18.54 43.04 -15.37
C ASP A 210 18.06 41.86 -16.22
N TRP A 211 16.78 41.50 -16.05
CA TRP A 211 16.12 40.41 -16.79
C TRP A 211 16.11 40.59 -18.31
N GLN A 212 16.42 41.79 -18.81
CA GLN A 212 16.40 42.07 -20.24
C GLN A 212 17.64 41.52 -20.96
N THR A 213 18.79 41.42 -20.28
CA THR A 213 20.05 40.94 -20.88
C THR A 213 20.21 39.41 -20.86
N LEU A 214 19.50 38.69 -19.98
CA LEU A 214 19.59 37.23 -19.85
C LEU A 214 18.73 36.45 -20.86
N ASN A 215 17.74 37.08 -21.50
CA ASN A 215 16.86 36.43 -22.47
C ASN A 215 17.44 36.39 -23.91
N GLU A 216 18.60 37.01 -24.17
CA GLU A 216 19.16 37.15 -25.51
C GLU A 216 20.09 35.99 -25.95
N THR A 217 20.40 35.03 -25.07
CA THR A 217 21.28 33.89 -25.38
C THR A 217 20.55 32.56 -25.61
N THR A 218 19.25 32.62 -25.97
CA THR A 218 18.55 31.42 -26.44
C THR A 218 19.05 31.06 -27.85
N PRO A 219 19.65 29.88 -28.08
CA PRO A 219 20.05 29.49 -29.44
C PRO A 219 18.80 29.42 -30.32
N LYS A 220 18.79 30.22 -31.40
CA LYS A 220 17.69 30.27 -32.37
C LYS A 220 17.56 28.91 -33.05
N ARG A 221 16.68 28.06 -32.52
CA ARG A 221 16.25 26.83 -33.19
C ARG A 221 15.56 27.24 -34.50
N PRO A 222 15.96 26.73 -35.67
CA PRO A 222 15.27 27.06 -36.91
C PRO A 222 13.81 26.62 -36.81
N THR A 223 12.92 27.60 -36.91
CA THR A 223 11.47 27.36 -36.95
C THR A 223 11.13 26.70 -38.28
N LEU A 224 10.62 25.47 -38.22
CA LEU A 224 10.11 24.79 -39.41
C LEU A 224 9.00 25.64 -40.05
N PRO A 225 8.95 25.73 -41.39
CA PRO A 225 7.82 26.31 -42.10
C PRO A 225 6.50 25.70 -41.63
N ARG A 226 5.45 26.51 -41.61
CA ARG A 226 4.13 26.16 -41.08
C ARG A 226 3.58 24.85 -41.67
N GLU A 227 3.86 24.58 -42.93
CA GLU A 227 3.44 23.36 -43.64
C GLU A 227 4.18 22.11 -43.15
N GLU A 228 5.50 22.18 -42.95
CA GLU A 228 6.29 21.05 -42.42
C GLU A 228 5.92 20.74 -40.97
N ALA A 229 5.69 21.77 -40.15
CA ALA A 229 5.21 21.60 -38.79
C ALA A 229 3.78 21.03 -38.72
N TYR A 230 2.96 21.28 -39.75
CA TYR A 230 1.62 20.71 -39.88
C TYR A 230 1.67 19.23 -40.31
N LEU A 231 2.50 18.89 -41.31
CA LEU A 231 2.70 17.52 -41.77
C LEU A 231 3.25 16.61 -40.68
N LYS A 232 4.21 17.09 -39.88
CA LYS A 232 4.79 16.34 -38.77
C LYS A 232 3.80 16.11 -37.63
N ARG A 233 2.87 17.06 -37.40
CA ARG A 233 1.76 16.90 -36.45
C ARG A 233 0.69 15.94 -36.97
N LYS A 234 0.44 15.95 -38.29
CA LYS A 234 -0.51 15.02 -38.92
C LYS A 234 -0.01 13.58 -38.89
N GLN A 235 1.29 13.35 -39.14
CA GLN A 235 1.90 12.01 -39.05
C GLN A 235 1.90 11.42 -37.62
N LEU A 236 1.82 12.26 -36.59
CA LEU A 236 1.70 11.80 -35.19
C LEU A 236 0.25 11.52 -34.78
N ALA A 237 -0.74 11.94 -35.57
CA ALA A 237 -2.16 11.80 -35.27
C ALA A 237 -2.83 10.61 -35.98
N ASP A 238 -2.22 10.05 -37.04
CA ASP A 238 -2.79 8.94 -37.83
C ASP A 238 -2.41 7.53 -37.32
N GLY A 239 -1.87 7.42 -36.11
CA GLY A 239 -1.64 6.14 -35.45
C GLY A 239 -2.73 5.85 -34.41
N ASP A 240 -3.66 4.99 -34.77
CA ASP A 240 -4.68 4.34 -33.93
C ASP A 240 -6.02 5.10 -33.76
N TYR A 241 -6.98 4.76 -34.62
CA TYR A 241 -8.40 5.04 -34.40
C TYR A 241 -8.95 3.98 -33.45
N ASP A 242 -9.17 4.34 -32.18
CA ASP A 242 -10.25 3.72 -31.40
C ASP A 242 -11.14 4.82 -30.81
N THR A 243 -12.43 4.69 -31.08
CA THR A 243 -13.44 5.73 -30.92
C THR A 243 -14.02 5.66 -29.51
N SER A 244 -13.58 6.54 -28.60
CA SER A 244 -14.42 6.98 -27.48
C SER A 244 -14.08 8.43 -27.13
N ASP A 245 -15.12 9.25 -27.19
CA ASP A 245 -15.10 10.70 -27.10
C ASP A 245 -15.01 11.13 -25.62
N GLU A 246 -13.81 11.20 -25.06
CA GLU A 246 -13.54 11.90 -23.79
C GLU A 246 -12.18 12.63 -23.86
N THR A 247 -12.20 13.94 -23.61
CA THR A 247 -11.05 14.88 -23.69
C THR A 247 -9.78 14.42 -22.93
N PRO A 248 -8.55 14.50 -23.51
CA PRO A 248 -7.39 13.71 -23.06
C PRO A 248 -6.38 14.42 -22.12
N SER A 249 -6.77 15.40 -21.30
CA SER A 249 -5.76 16.25 -20.63
C SER A 249 -5.42 15.95 -19.15
N LYS A 250 -6.09 15.00 -18.47
CA LYS A 250 -5.79 14.68 -17.05
C LYS A 250 -5.45 13.22 -16.72
N ARG A 251 -5.77 12.25 -17.59
CA ARG A 251 -5.52 10.81 -17.31
C ARG A 251 -4.04 10.39 -17.46
N THR A 252 -3.21 11.17 -18.15
CA THR A 252 -1.84 10.77 -18.52
C THR A 252 -0.79 11.07 -17.44
N SER A 253 -1.02 12.03 -16.54
CA SER A 253 -0.04 12.38 -15.49
C SER A 253 -0.08 11.42 -14.30
N SER A 254 -1.27 11.13 -13.76
CA SER A 254 -1.44 10.28 -12.56
C SER A 254 -1.05 8.82 -12.82
N THR A 255 -1.35 8.30 -14.01
CA THR A 255 -0.96 6.95 -14.42
C THR A 255 0.56 6.83 -14.62
N ARG A 256 1.20 7.87 -15.15
CA ARG A 256 2.67 7.93 -15.29
C ARG A 256 3.36 8.06 -13.94
N GLU A 257 2.78 8.83 -13.01
CA GLU A 257 3.31 8.98 -11.65
C GLU A 257 3.29 7.64 -10.90
N LEU A 258 2.15 6.95 -10.85
CA LEU A 258 2.03 5.62 -10.24
C LEU A 258 3.06 4.64 -10.82
N ARG A 259 3.26 4.65 -12.14
CA ARG A 259 4.25 3.79 -12.80
C ARG A 259 5.68 4.08 -12.33
N SER A 260 6.05 5.36 -12.17
CA SER A 260 7.37 5.74 -11.65
C SER A 260 7.56 5.38 -10.18
N ARG A 261 6.51 5.54 -9.35
CA ARG A 261 6.56 5.16 -7.94
C ARG A 261 6.71 3.65 -7.76
N ARG A 262 6.03 2.86 -8.59
CA ARG A 262 6.17 1.39 -8.59
C ARG A 262 7.59 0.92 -8.86
N GLN A 263 8.29 1.59 -9.78
CA GLN A 263 9.68 1.26 -10.10
C GLN A 263 10.61 1.35 -8.88
N LEU A 264 10.28 2.19 -7.88
CA LEU A 264 11.06 2.30 -6.62
C LEU A 264 11.08 0.99 -5.82
N PHE A 265 10.07 0.15 -6.02
CA PHE A 265 9.87 -1.11 -5.30
C PHE A 265 10.13 -2.34 -6.17
N SER A 266 10.50 -2.15 -7.44
CA SER A 266 10.79 -3.26 -8.35
C SER A 266 11.97 -4.10 -7.85
N GLY A 267 11.83 -5.44 -7.96
CA GLY A 267 12.90 -6.39 -7.62
C GLY A 267 13.13 -6.66 -6.13
N LEU A 268 12.38 -6.04 -5.21
CA LEU A 268 12.57 -6.24 -3.76
C LEU A 268 12.18 -7.64 -3.27
N LYS A 269 11.19 -8.27 -3.92
CA LYS A 269 10.68 -9.61 -3.58
C LYS A 269 10.39 -9.74 -2.07
N CYS A 270 9.67 -8.77 -1.55
CA CYS A 270 9.48 -8.55 -0.12
C CYS A 270 8.88 -9.75 0.63
N ALA A 271 7.99 -10.52 -0.02
CA ALA A 271 7.38 -11.72 0.56
C ALA A 271 8.39 -12.86 0.79
N GLN A 272 9.49 -12.89 0.03
CA GLN A 272 10.50 -13.95 0.07
C GLN A 272 11.72 -13.58 0.92
N THR A 273 11.88 -12.28 1.22
CA THR A 273 13.01 -11.78 2.01
C THR A 273 12.57 -11.48 3.44
N LYS A 274 13.46 -11.73 4.41
CA LYS A 274 13.22 -11.32 5.80
C LYS A 274 13.88 -9.97 6.06
N ARG A 275 13.15 -9.06 6.69
CA ARG A 275 13.65 -7.78 7.21
C ARG A 275 12.93 -7.49 8.51
N TYR A 276 13.69 -7.15 9.53
CA TYR A 276 13.15 -6.82 10.84
C TYR A 276 13.09 -5.29 11.01
N PRO A 277 11.96 -4.73 11.45
CA PRO A 277 11.87 -3.31 11.75
C PRO A 277 12.78 -2.96 12.94
N PRO A 278 13.21 -1.70 13.04
CA PRO A 278 13.74 -1.16 14.29
C PRO A 278 12.79 -1.44 15.46
N LYS A 279 13.34 -1.89 16.59
CA LYS A 279 12.56 -2.36 17.74
C LYS A 279 11.56 -1.30 18.20
N GLY A 280 10.29 -1.68 18.30
CA GLY A 280 9.19 -0.84 18.80
C GLY A 280 8.70 0.24 17.85
N LEU A 281 9.47 0.67 16.84
CA LEU A 281 9.10 1.83 16.01
C LEU A 281 7.94 1.54 15.04
N TYR A 282 7.91 0.34 14.47
CA TYR A 282 6.88 -0.08 13.51
C TYR A 282 5.87 -1.05 14.11
N GLN A 283 5.72 -1.08 15.44
CA GLN A 283 4.51 -1.68 16.01
C GLN A 283 3.32 -0.80 15.64
N LEU A 284 2.19 -1.38 15.24
CA LEU A 284 1.04 -0.66 14.69
C LEU A 284 0.66 0.58 15.52
N GLY A 285 0.45 0.40 16.83
CA GLY A 285 0.08 1.48 17.74
C GLY A 285 1.17 2.55 17.89
N ASN A 286 2.44 2.17 17.93
CA ASN A 286 3.56 3.12 18.03
C ASN A 286 3.74 3.92 16.74
N LEU A 287 3.61 3.26 15.59
CA LEU A 287 3.68 3.90 14.28
C LEU A 287 2.52 4.87 14.09
N PHE A 288 1.29 4.46 14.44
CA PHE A 288 0.11 5.32 14.43
C PHE A 288 0.31 6.55 15.32
N SER A 289 0.72 6.33 16.58
CA SER A 289 0.94 7.42 17.54
C SER A 289 2.04 8.37 17.08
N SER A 290 3.11 7.84 16.48
CA SER A 290 4.21 8.65 15.95
C SER A 290 3.81 9.50 14.74
N LYS A 291 2.90 9.04 13.87
CA LYS A 291 2.53 9.75 12.64
C LYS A 291 1.43 10.79 12.85
N PHE A 292 0.52 10.54 13.80
CA PHE A 292 -0.67 11.38 14.01
C PHE A 292 -0.72 12.08 15.38
N SER A 293 0.24 11.82 16.27
CA SER A 293 0.27 12.36 17.64
C SER A 293 -1.03 12.08 18.41
N GLN A 294 -1.65 10.93 18.14
CA GLN A 294 -2.85 10.45 18.81
C GLN A 294 -2.58 9.08 19.43
N PRO A 295 -3.13 8.78 20.62
CA PRO A 295 -2.94 7.48 21.23
C PRO A 295 -3.63 6.38 20.40
N ALA A 296 -3.00 5.21 20.35
CA ALA A 296 -3.62 3.99 19.85
C ALA A 296 -4.71 3.52 20.83
N SER A 297 -5.94 4.02 20.65
CA SER A 297 -7.08 3.65 21.48
C SER A 297 -7.63 2.27 21.11
N ASN A 298 -7.96 1.45 22.11
CA ASN A 298 -8.53 0.10 21.94
C ASN A 298 -7.64 -0.84 21.12
N ALA A 299 -6.32 -0.68 21.20
CA ALA A 299 -5.38 -1.59 20.58
C ALA A 299 -5.67 -3.05 21.00
N HIS A 300 -5.48 -3.99 20.09
CA HIS A 300 -5.82 -5.41 20.28
C HIS A 300 -7.33 -5.71 20.34
N GLN A 301 -8.10 -4.89 19.63
CA GLN A 301 -9.41 -5.27 19.11
C GLN A 301 -9.30 -5.26 17.60
N ALA A 302 -9.76 -6.32 16.92
CA ALA A 302 -9.52 -6.46 15.49
C ALA A 302 -10.06 -5.26 14.69
N GLU A 303 -11.23 -4.73 15.06
CA GLU A 303 -11.79 -3.55 14.40
C GLU A 303 -10.98 -2.26 14.65
N ALA A 304 -10.48 -2.05 15.87
CA ALA A 304 -9.69 -0.86 16.18
C ALA A 304 -8.34 -0.88 15.46
N ASP A 305 -7.70 -2.05 15.38
CA ASP A 305 -6.41 -2.25 14.71
C ASP A 305 -6.56 -2.09 13.20
N VAL A 306 -7.63 -2.65 12.59
CA VAL A 306 -7.99 -2.38 11.19
C VAL A 306 -8.22 -0.89 10.93
N VAL A 307 -8.89 -0.18 11.84
CA VAL A 307 -9.12 1.28 11.71
C VAL A 307 -7.78 2.02 11.71
N MET A 308 -6.90 1.77 12.68
CA MET A 308 -5.57 2.39 12.74
C MET A 308 -4.75 2.10 11.50
N LEU A 309 -4.74 0.85 11.04
CA LEU A 309 -4.03 0.43 9.86
C LEU A 309 -4.58 1.11 8.59
N THR A 310 -5.90 1.23 8.48
CA THR A 310 -6.55 1.98 7.39
C THR A 310 -6.07 3.43 7.35
N LYS A 311 -5.96 4.11 8.50
CA LYS A 311 -5.45 5.49 8.58
C LYS A 311 -4.01 5.60 8.13
N LEU A 312 -3.16 4.66 8.54
CA LEU A 312 -1.78 4.61 8.09
C LEU A 312 -1.72 4.41 6.57
N ILE A 313 -2.46 3.45 6.03
CA ILE A 313 -2.54 3.23 4.57
C ILE A 313 -2.97 4.50 3.83
N GLN A 314 -3.99 5.22 4.33
CA GLN A 314 -4.42 6.50 3.76
C GLN A 314 -3.33 7.58 3.82
N HIS A 315 -2.56 7.64 4.91
CA HIS A 315 -1.45 8.59 5.09
C HIS A 315 -0.28 8.31 4.14
N TYR A 316 0.07 7.03 3.93
CA TYR A 316 1.08 6.67 2.93
C TYR A 316 0.54 6.81 1.50
N GLY A 317 -0.77 6.66 1.30
CA GLY A 317 -1.50 7.03 0.09
C GLY A 317 -0.98 6.34 -1.15
N VAL A 318 -0.64 7.14 -2.17
CA VAL A 318 -0.20 6.66 -3.48
C VAL A 318 1.09 5.82 -3.41
N ASP A 319 1.97 6.07 -2.43
CA ASP A 319 3.16 5.23 -2.20
C ASP A 319 2.78 3.83 -1.76
N PHE A 320 1.80 3.74 -0.85
CA PHE A 320 1.31 2.45 -0.39
C PHE A 320 0.69 1.68 -1.55
N LEU A 321 -0.13 2.35 -2.36
CA LEU A 321 -0.73 1.70 -3.53
C LEU A 321 0.33 1.22 -4.53
N ALA A 322 1.34 2.04 -4.81
CA ALA A 322 2.44 1.65 -5.69
C ALA A 322 3.23 0.45 -5.13
N PHE A 323 3.49 0.43 -3.83
CA PHE A 323 4.12 -0.71 -3.18
C PHE A 323 3.23 -1.96 -3.26
N ALA A 324 1.94 -1.84 -2.96
CA ALA A 324 0.99 -2.94 -2.96
C ALA A 324 0.82 -3.56 -4.36
N GLU A 325 0.68 -2.73 -5.41
CA GLU A 325 0.64 -3.24 -6.78
C GLU A 325 1.94 -3.96 -7.13
N GLU A 326 3.10 -3.47 -6.71
CA GLU A 326 4.39 -4.06 -7.10
C GLU A 326 4.80 -5.29 -6.28
N GLN A 327 4.42 -5.38 -5.00
CA GLN A 327 4.91 -6.39 -4.05
C GLN A 327 3.85 -7.37 -3.54
N ASN A 328 2.62 -7.32 -4.06
CA ASN A 328 1.61 -8.32 -3.71
C ASN A 328 2.01 -9.72 -4.20
N ILE A 329 1.44 -10.72 -3.54
CA ILE A 329 1.46 -12.12 -3.97
C ILE A 329 0.04 -12.69 -3.96
N PRO A 330 -0.28 -13.69 -4.79
CA PRO A 330 -1.55 -14.41 -4.67
C PRO A 330 -1.71 -15.03 -3.28
N PHE A 331 -2.87 -14.90 -2.67
CA PHE A 331 -3.13 -15.51 -1.35
C PHE A 331 -2.98 -17.04 -1.39
N ALA A 332 -3.27 -17.66 -2.54
CA ALA A 332 -3.07 -19.09 -2.76
C ALA A 332 -1.61 -19.56 -2.56
N GLU A 333 -0.63 -18.67 -2.72
CA GLU A 333 0.80 -18.97 -2.52
C GLU A 333 1.25 -18.87 -1.06
N ILE A 334 0.37 -18.42 -0.16
CA ILE A 334 0.68 -18.35 1.27
C ILE A 334 0.85 -19.75 1.85
N ILE A 335 1.94 -19.93 2.59
CA ILE A 335 2.21 -21.15 3.33
C ILE A 335 1.44 -21.08 4.67
N PRO A 336 0.58 -22.05 4.99
CA PRO A 336 -0.14 -22.06 6.26
C PRO A 336 0.82 -22.15 7.45
N VAL A 337 0.38 -21.64 8.61
CA VAL A 337 1.06 -21.91 9.89
C VAL A 337 1.11 -23.42 10.09
N GLY A 338 2.30 -23.97 10.34
CA GLY A 338 2.57 -25.42 10.33
C GLY A 338 2.54 -26.06 11.70
#